data_AF-A0A2E7DJR2-F1
#
_entry.id   AF-A0A2E7DJR2-F1
#
_cell.length_a   1.000
_cell.length_b   1.000
_cell.length_c   1.000
_cell.angle_alpha   90.00
_cell.angle_beta   90.00
_cell.angle_gamma   90.00
#
_symmetry.space_group_name_H-M   'P 1'
#
loop_
_entity.id
_entity.type
_entity.pdbx_description
1 polymer ?
#
loop_
_entity_poly.entity_id
_entity_poly.type
_entity_poly.pdbx_seq_one_letter_code
_entity_poly.pdbx_strand_id
1 'polypeptide(L)'
;MIFRLLRRVGTVPALKQMIGLMAMIKRIHIAVISLCALLFVIIGLAQEREVVVVAELGPQIGERVPDFELRDQFGQIQTLDSIMGPNGAMLLFHRSADW
;
A
#
# COMPACT_ATOMS: atom_id res chain seq x y z
N MET A 1 -3.13 -27.89 66.80
CA MET A 1 -1.79 -27.25 66.74
C MET A 1 -1.09 -27.45 65.38
N ILE A 2 -1.83 -27.48 64.25
CA ILE A 2 -1.24 -27.72 62.90
C ILE A 2 -1.68 -26.68 61.86
N PHE A 3 -2.82 -26.01 62.06
CA PHE A 3 -3.33 -25.01 61.09
C PHE A 3 -2.67 -23.62 61.15
N ARG A 4 -1.73 -23.37 62.07
CA ARG A 4 -1.04 -22.06 62.21
C ARG A 4 0.30 -21.94 61.47
N LEU A 5 0.80 -23.01 60.84
CA LEU A 5 2.11 -23.01 60.17
C LEU A 5 2.04 -22.83 58.63
N LEU A 6 0.85 -22.81 58.03
CA LEU A 6 0.70 -22.67 56.57
C LEU A 6 0.38 -21.24 56.09
N ARG A 7 0.51 -20.23 56.96
CA ARG A 7 0.25 -18.82 56.62
C ARG A 7 1.52 -17.96 56.60
N ARG A 8 2.62 -18.50 56.12
CA ARG A 8 3.83 -17.69 55.84
C ARG A 8 4.53 -18.06 54.55
N VAL A 9 3.77 -18.43 53.52
CA VAL A 9 4.22 -18.21 52.14
C VAL A 9 3.79 -16.79 51.75
N GLY A 10 4.30 -15.82 52.50
CA GLY A 10 4.26 -14.42 52.10
C GLY A 10 5.20 -14.30 50.92
N THR A 11 4.64 -14.01 49.75
CA THR A 11 5.37 -13.74 48.51
C THR A 11 6.63 -12.93 48.79
N VAL A 12 7.80 -13.50 48.46
CA VAL A 12 9.11 -12.88 48.65
C VAL A 12 9.09 -11.50 47.99
N PRO A 13 9.47 -10.40 48.67
CA PRO A 13 9.36 -9.04 48.14
C PRO A 13 10.08 -8.85 46.79
N ALA A 14 11.19 -9.57 46.58
CA ALA A 14 11.89 -9.63 45.30
C ALA A 14 11.02 -10.18 44.14
N LEU A 15 10.17 -11.18 44.40
CA LEU A 15 9.28 -11.76 43.38
C LEU A 15 8.18 -10.77 42.97
N LYS A 16 7.62 -10.00 43.91
CA LYS A 16 6.64 -8.95 43.58
C LYS A 16 7.26 -7.82 42.75
N GLN A 17 8.49 -7.40 43.09
CA GLN A 17 9.23 -6.41 42.30
C GLN A 17 9.52 -6.92 40.89
N MET A 18 9.93 -8.19 40.74
CA MET A 18 10.21 -8.78 39.44
C MET A 18 8.97 -8.89 38.55
N ILE A 19 7.82 -9.29 39.11
CA ILE A 19 6.54 -9.30 38.38
C ILE A 19 6.14 -7.88 37.94
N GLY A 20 6.30 -6.90 38.82
CA GLY A 20 6.03 -5.49 38.51
C GLY A 20 6.93 -4.95 37.39
N LEU A 21 8.23 -5.28 37.42
CA LEU A 21 9.19 -4.91 36.38
C LEU A 21 8.83 -5.56 35.03
N MET A 22 8.50 -6.85 35.02
CA MET A 22 8.07 -7.54 33.79
C MET A 22 6.77 -6.95 33.21
N ALA A 23 5.81 -6.59 34.06
CA ALA A 23 4.58 -5.93 33.64
C ALA A 23 4.85 -4.52 33.08
N MET A 24 5.76 -3.76 33.68
CA MET A 24 6.19 -2.45 33.20
C MET A 24 6.86 -2.55 31.82
N ILE A 25 7.77 -3.51 31.63
CA ILE A 25 8.44 -3.76 30.34
C ILE A 25 7.41 -4.12 29.26
N LYS A 26 6.43 -4.97 29.55
CA LYS A 26 5.36 -5.30 28.60
C LYS A 26 4.52 -4.09 28.21
N ARG A 27 4.17 -3.21 29.17
CA ARG A 27 3.43 -1.96 28.88
C ARG A 27 4.22 -1.03 27.96
N ILE A 28 5.54 -0.92 28.18
CA ILE A 28 6.43 -0.12 27.34
C ILE A 28 6.50 -0.72 25.92
N HIS A 29 6.67 -2.04 25.78
CA HIS A 29 6.68 -2.69 24.47
C HIS A 29 5.36 -2.50 23.72
N ILE A 30 4.22 -2.67 24.39
CA ILE A 30 2.90 -2.43 23.78
C ILE A 30 2.78 -0.97 23.32
N ALA A 31 3.15 0.00 24.17
CA ALA A 31 3.09 1.41 23.80
C ALA A 31 3.98 1.74 22.60
N VAL A 32 5.19 1.18 22.53
CA VAL A 32 6.10 1.36 21.37
C VAL A 32 5.50 0.75 20.11
N ILE A 33 4.94 -0.46 20.17
CA ILE A 33 4.30 -1.09 19.02
C ILE A 33 3.10 -0.26 18.53
N SER A 34 2.25 0.20 19.45
CA SER A 34 1.10 1.06 19.11
C SER A 34 1.54 2.37 18.47
N LEU A 35 2.62 2.98 18.97
CA LEU A 35 3.18 4.21 18.39
C LEU A 35 3.74 3.95 16.98
N CYS A 36 4.51 2.88 16.79
CA CYS A 36 5.03 2.50 15.48
C CYS A 36 3.91 2.19 14.48
N ALA A 37 2.85 1.50 14.90
CA ALA A 37 1.69 1.20 14.06
C ALA A 37 0.96 2.48 13.64
N LEU A 38 0.78 3.43 14.56
CA LEU A 38 0.18 4.72 14.26
C LEU A 38 1.02 5.54 13.26
N LEU A 39 2.34 5.58 13.46
CA LEU A 39 3.26 6.25 12.54
C LEU A 39 3.22 5.62 11.14
N PHE A 40 3.15 4.29 11.04
CA PHE A 40 3.05 3.59 9.76
C PHE A 40 1.77 3.95 9.01
N VAL A 41 0.63 4.06 9.69
CA VAL A 41 -0.64 4.50 9.09
C VAL A 41 -0.54 5.93 8.57
N ILE A 42 0.05 6.85 9.34
CA ILE A 42 0.21 8.25 8.93
C ILE A 42 1.07 8.37 7.65
N ILE A 43 2.15 7.59 7.55
CA ILE A 43 3.00 7.57 6.34
C ILE A 43 2.23 7.05 5.13
N GLY A 44 1.42 6.00 5.30
CA GLY A 44 0.60 5.46 4.21
C GLY A 44 -0.45 6.44 3.69
N LEU A 45 -1.02 7.28 4.57
CA LEU A 45 -1.99 8.32 4.18
C LEU A 45 -1.32 9.54 3.53
N ALA A 46 -0.03 9.76 3.79
CA ALA A 46 0.74 10.88 3.26
C ALA A 46 1.44 10.57 1.93
N GLN A 47 1.04 9.50 1.22
CA GLN A 47 1.53 9.27 -0.14
C GLN A 47 1.03 10.41 -1.05
N GLU A 48 1.92 11.36 -1.33
CA GLU A 48 1.73 12.30 -2.42
C GLU A 48 1.69 11.52 -3.73
N ARG A 49 0.64 11.76 -4.52
CA ARG A 49 0.54 11.20 -5.86
C ARG A 49 1.61 11.87 -6.72
N GLU A 50 2.47 11.06 -7.32
CA GLU A 50 3.41 11.56 -8.32
C GLU A 50 2.66 12.32 -9.42
N VAL A 51 3.09 13.54 -9.70
CA VAL A 51 2.48 14.38 -10.72
C VAL A 51 2.83 13.80 -12.08
N VAL A 52 1.84 13.21 -12.74
CA VAL A 52 2.00 12.75 -14.12
C VAL A 52 1.92 13.96 -15.04
N VAL A 53 3.03 14.31 -15.69
CA VAL A 53 3.09 15.37 -16.71
C VAL A 53 2.47 14.82 -18.00
N VAL A 54 1.18 15.10 -18.22
CA VAL A 54 0.42 14.55 -19.35
C VAL A 54 1.04 14.88 -20.71
N ALA A 55 1.71 16.03 -20.84
CA ALA A 55 2.37 16.46 -22.08
C ALA A 55 3.54 15.54 -22.50
N GLU A 56 4.15 14.84 -21.55
CA GLU A 56 5.27 13.92 -21.81
C GLU A 56 4.77 12.49 -22.10
N LEU A 57 3.46 12.26 -22.09
CA LEU A 57 2.88 10.95 -22.37
C LEU A 57 2.66 10.75 -23.86
N GLY A 58 3.13 9.61 -24.37
CA GLY A 58 2.92 9.18 -25.74
C GLY A 58 3.87 9.82 -26.76
N PRO A 59 3.72 9.45 -28.05
CA PRO A 59 4.58 9.95 -29.11
C PRO A 59 4.45 11.47 -29.29
N GLN A 60 5.59 12.14 -29.40
CA GLN A 60 5.66 13.58 -29.61
C GLN A 60 5.48 13.95 -31.09
N ILE A 61 5.25 15.24 -31.37
CA ILE A 61 5.12 15.73 -32.76
C ILE A 61 6.39 15.40 -33.55
N GLY A 62 6.24 14.68 -34.66
CA GLY A 62 7.34 14.24 -35.52
C GLY A 62 7.94 12.89 -35.13
N GLU A 63 7.56 12.33 -33.98
CA GLU A 63 7.93 10.97 -33.61
C GLU A 63 7.04 9.95 -34.35
N ARG A 64 7.59 8.76 -34.58
CA ARG A 64 6.84 7.66 -35.17
C ARG A 64 5.88 7.08 -34.14
N VAL A 65 4.61 6.94 -34.53
CA VAL A 65 3.62 6.21 -33.74
C VAL A 65 4.01 4.72 -33.71
N PRO A 66 4.04 4.07 -32.53
CA PRO A 66 4.30 2.63 -32.42
C PRO A 66 3.30 1.79 -33.22
N ASP A 67 3.80 0.71 -33.82
CA ASP A 67 2.95 -0.27 -34.50
C ASP A 67 2.06 -1.00 -33.46
N PHE A 68 0.85 -1.39 -33.87
CA PHE A 68 -0.08 -2.14 -33.02
C PHE A 68 -0.87 -3.18 -33.82
N GLU A 69 -1.37 -4.18 -33.11
CA GLU A 69 -2.34 -5.17 -33.59
C GLU A 69 -3.45 -5.28 -32.53
N LEU A 70 -4.58 -4.62 -32.77
CA LEU A 70 -5.69 -4.57 -31.83
C LEU A 70 -6.96 -5.11 -32.45
N ARG A 71 -7.80 -5.77 -31.64
CA ARG A 71 -9.13 -6.21 -32.08
C ARG A 71 -10.11 -5.06 -32.02
N ASP A 72 -10.87 -4.87 -33.09
CA ASP A 72 -12.01 -3.95 -33.10
C ASP A 72 -13.26 -4.56 -32.44
N GLN A 73 -14.36 -3.82 -32.46
CA GLN A 73 -15.64 -4.24 -31.86
C GLN A 73 -16.27 -5.48 -32.54
N PHE A 74 -15.82 -5.84 -33.74
CA PHE A 74 -16.25 -7.02 -34.48
C PHE A 74 -15.24 -8.17 -34.37
N GLY A 75 -14.18 -7.98 -33.57
CA GLY A 75 -13.11 -8.96 -33.37
C GLY A 75 -12.10 -9.02 -34.52
N GLN A 76 -12.16 -8.12 -35.50
CA GLN A 76 -11.18 -8.06 -36.58
C GLN A 76 -9.91 -7.40 -36.10
N ILE A 77 -8.76 -7.90 -36.55
CA ILE A 77 -7.46 -7.30 -36.22
C ILE A 77 -7.26 -6.07 -37.09
N GLN A 78 -6.98 -4.95 -36.44
CA GLN A 78 -6.59 -3.68 -37.06
C GLN A 78 -5.14 -3.37 -36.70
N THR A 79 -4.43 -2.84 -37.69
CA THR A 79 -3.05 -2.35 -37.55
C THR A 79 -3.01 -0.85 -37.78
N LEU A 80 -1.87 -0.22 -37.49
CA LEU A 80 -1.66 1.18 -37.85
C LEU A 80 -1.87 1.40 -39.35
N ASP A 81 -1.30 0.54 -40.19
CA ASP A 81 -1.44 0.63 -41.65
C ASP A 81 -2.89 0.44 -42.12
N SER A 82 -3.66 -0.48 -41.51
CA SER A 82 -5.03 -0.76 -41.95
C SER A 82 -6.00 0.39 -41.69
N ILE A 83 -5.72 1.23 -40.68
CA ILE A 83 -6.58 2.37 -40.32
C ILE A 83 -6.15 3.69 -40.97
N MET A 84 -5.00 3.72 -41.66
CA MET A 84 -4.50 4.94 -42.29
C MET A 84 -5.33 5.31 -43.51
N GLY A 85 -5.90 6.52 -43.48
CA GLY A 85 -6.56 7.14 -44.62
C GLY A 85 -5.65 8.12 -45.39
N PRO A 86 -6.14 8.71 -46.49
CA PRO A 86 -5.40 9.73 -47.25
C PRO A 86 -5.06 10.99 -46.43
N ASN A 87 -5.78 11.24 -45.34
CA ASN A 87 -5.57 12.36 -44.43
C ASN A 87 -4.91 11.93 -43.10
N GLY A 88 -4.41 10.70 -43.01
CA GLY A 88 -3.92 10.12 -41.77
C GLY A 88 -5.01 9.42 -40.95
N ALA A 89 -4.69 9.15 -39.68
CA ALA A 89 -5.57 8.50 -38.71
C ALA A 89 -5.60 9.28 -37.39
N MET A 90 -6.71 9.17 -36.65
CA MET A 90 -6.86 9.71 -35.30
C MET A 90 -6.98 8.58 -34.30
N LEU A 91 -6.05 8.51 -33.34
CA LEU A 91 -6.08 7.55 -32.23
C LEU A 91 -6.65 8.24 -30.98
N LEU A 92 -7.83 7.83 -30.55
CA LEU A 92 -8.48 8.34 -29.33
C LEU A 92 -8.36 7.32 -28.20
N PHE A 93 -7.59 7.67 -27.18
CA PHE A 93 -7.52 6.89 -25.94
C PHE A 93 -8.58 7.37 -24.96
N HIS A 94 -9.44 6.46 -24.51
CA HIS A 94 -10.39 6.74 -23.45
C HIS A 94 -10.30 5.65 -22.38
N ARG A 95 -10.32 6.04 -21.12
CA ARG A 95 -10.53 5.09 -20.01
C ARG A 95 -12.02 4.92 -19.84
N SER A 96 -12.54 3.71 -19.97
CA SER A 96 -13.93 3.40 -19.66
C SER A 96 -14.22 3.73 -18.19
N ALA A 97 -15.45 4.16 -17.88
CA ALA A 97 -15.87 4.32 -16.50
C ALA A 97 -15.95 2.95 -15.83
N ASP A 98 -15.21 2.78 -14.74
CA ASP A 98 -15.35 1.65 -13.84
C ASP A 98 -16.73 1.82 -13.17
N TRP A 99 -17.70 0.98 -13.51
CA TRP A 99 -19.01 0.94 -12.86
C TRP A 99 -18.95 0.13 -11.56
#